data_AF-M4SQB5-F1
#
_entry.id   AF-M4SQB5-F1
#
_cell.length_a   1.000
_cell.length_b   1.000
_cell.length_c   1.000
_cell.angle_alpha   90.00
_cell.angle_beta   90.00
_cell.angle_gamma   90.00
#
_symmetry.space_group_name_H-M   'P 1'
#
loop_
_entity.id
_entity.type
_entity.pdbx_description
1 polymer ?
#
loop_
_entity_poly.entity_id
_entity_poly.type
_entity_poly.pdbx_seq_one_letter_code
_entity_poly.pdbx_strand_id
1 'polypeptide(L)'
;TTVRDYTQMNELHGRYASKGLVVLGVPCNQFGHQNCKNEEILLSLKHVRPGNGFEPKFQLLEKVDVNGKDAHPLFVLLKEKLPFPSDDPSSLMNDPKLIMWSPV
;
A
#
# COMPACT_ATOMS: atom_id res chain seq x y z
N THR A 1 3.17 6.68 -1.89
CA THR A 1 4.02 5.53 -2.30
C THR A 1 5.07 5.95 -3.30
N THR A 2 6.24 5.32 -3.29
CA THR A 2 7.34 5.71 -4.19
C THR A 2 7.32 4.93 -5.52
N VAL A 3 7.90 5.53 -6.56
CA VAL A 3 8.11 4.86 -7.86
C VAL A 3 8.88 3.55 -7.70
N ARG A 4 9.86 3.56 -6.78
CA ARG A 4 10.72 2.43 -6.45
C ARG A 4 9.91 1.19 -6.04
N ASP A 5 8.91 1.35 -5.17
CA ASP A 5 8.18 0.20 -4.64
C ASP A 5 7.34 -0.46 -5.74
N TYR A 6 6.67 0.33 -6.59
CA TYR A 6 5.90 -0.18 -7.73
C TYR A 6 6.77 -0.88 -8.77
N THR A 7 7.95 -0.33 -9.10
CA THR A 7 8.86 -0.96 -10.06
C THR A 7 9.44 -2.27 -9.51
N GLN A 8 9.84 -2.30 -8.24
CA GLN A 8 10.36 -3.49 -7.58
C GLN A 8 9.30 -4.59 -7.43
N MET A 9 8.05 -4.23 -7.11
CA MET A 9 6.94 -5.20 -7.06
C MET A 9 6.65 -5.81 -8.43
N ASN A 10 6.69 -5.01 -9.51
CA ASN A 10 6.56 -5.53 -10.88
C ASN A 10 7.70 -6.50 -11.24
N GLU A 11 8.91 -6.19 -10.81
CA GLU A 11 10.09 -7.04 -11.02
C GLU A 11 9.98 -8.35 -10.24
N LEU A 12 9.63 -8.30 -8.96
CA LEU A 12 9.43 -9.48 -8.12
C LEU A 12 8.34 -10.38 -8.69
N HIS A 13 7.20 -9.80 -9.06
CA HIS A 13 6.12 -10.55 -9.69
C HIS A 13 6.59 -11.20 -11.01
N GLY A 14 7.27 -10.45 -11.88
CA GLY A 14 7.81 -10.98 -13.13
C GLY A 14 8.79 -12.16 -12.95
N ARG A 15 9.61 -12.14 -11.89
CA ARG A 15 10.62 -13.19 -11.63
C ARG A 15 10.04 -14.43 -10.94
N TYR A 16 9.03 -14.25 -10.10
CA TYR A 16 8.62 -15.29 -9.14
C TYR A 16 7.15 -15.70 -9.24
N ALA A 17 6.33 -15.07 -10.08
CA ALA A 17 4.92 -15.46 -10.26
C ALA A 17 4.76 -16.93 -10.67
N SER A 18 5.61 -17.41 -11.59
CA SER A 18 5.62 -18.82 -12.00
C SER A 18 6.09 -19.79 -10.91
N LYS A 19 6.68 -19.28 -9.82
CA LYS A 19 7.12 -20.04 -8.65
C LYS A 19 6.14 -19.91 -7.47
N GLY A 20 4.96 -19.33 -7.70
CA GLY A 20 3.90 -19.21 -6.71
C GLY A 20 3.86 -17.90 -5.93
N LEU A 21 4.73 -16.92 -6.23
CA LEU A 21 4.64 -15.60 -5.59
C LEU A 21 3.44 -14.82 -6.13
N VAL A 22 2.57 -14.39 -5.23
CA VAL A 22 1.47 -13.46 -5.53
C VAL A 22 1.72 -12.14 -4.82
N VAL A 23 1.66 -11.04 -5.57
CA VAL A 23 1.77 -9.68 -5.04
C VAL A 23 0.37 -9.07 -5.06
N LEU A 24 -0.05 -8.49 -3.93
CA LEU A 24 -1.32 -7.79 -3.79
C LEU A 24 -1.03 -6.36 -3.36
N GLY A 25 -1.46 -5.39 -4.14
CA GLY A 25 -1.39 -3.98 -3.75
C GLY A 25 -2.74 -3.51 -3.23
N VAL A 26 -2.74 -2.93 -2.04
CA VAL A 26 -3.94 -2.38 -1.41
C VAL A 26 -3.77 -0.87 -1.26
N PRO A 27 -4.47 -0.06 -2.07
CA PRO A 27 -4.42 1.39 -1.92
C PRO A 27 -4.99 1.83 -0.57
N CYS A 28 -4.39 2.85 0.05
CA CYS A 28 -4.85 3.41 1.32
C CYS A 28 -4.56 4.91 1.38
N ASN A 29 -5.52 5.72 1.85
CA ASN A 29 -5.37 7.18 1.86
C ASN A 29 -5.09 7.79 3.24
N GLN A 30 -4.85 6.97 4.26
CA GLN A 30 -4.67 7.40 5.65
C GLN A 30 -3.29 8.05 5.92
N PHE A 31 -2.34 7.90 5.00
CA PHE A 31 -0.98 8.42 5.14
C PHE A 31 -0.79 9.66 4.26
N GLY A 32 -1.11 10.84 4.79
CA GLY A 32 -0.90 12.12 4.12
C GLY A 32 -1.65 12.29 2.79
N HIS A 33 -2.80 11.63 2.64
CA HIS A 33 -3.68 11.70 1.46
C HIS A 33 -3.00 11.41 0.11
N GLN A 34 -2.06 10.48 0.08
CA GLN A 34 -1.24 10.20 -1.11
C GLN A 34 -1.95 9.42 -2.23
N ASN A 35 -3.17 8.91 -2.02
CA ASN A 35 -3.88 8.09 -3.01
C ASN A 35 -5.16 8.77 -3.49
N CYS A 36 -5.33 8.82 -4.81
CA CYS A 36 -6.52 9.30 -5.48
C CYS A 36 -7.71 8.34 -5.30
N LYS A 37 -8.84 8.63 -5.95
CA LYS A 37 -9.99 7.72 -5.97
C LYS A 37 -9.64 6.41 -6.67
N ASN A 38 -10.37 5.32 -6.36
CA ASN A 38 -10.14 3.99 -6.94
C ASN A 38 -9.99 4.00 -8.47
N GLU A 39 -10.89 4.71 -9.13
CA GLU A 39 -10.95 4.83 -10.60
C GLU A 39 -9.73 5.56 -11.20
N GLU A 40 -9.05 6.40 -10.42
CA GLU A 40 -7.96 7.26 -10.88
C GLU A 40 -6.57 6.67 -10.58
N ILE A 41 -6.47 5.63 -9.74
CA ILE A 41 -5.18 5.08 -9.31
C ILE A 41 -4.40 4.52 -10.50
N LEU A 42 -5.04 3.70 -11.33
CA LEU A 42 -4.38 3.10 -12.51
C LEU A 42 -3.94 4.17 -13.51
N LEU A 43 -4.78 5.18 -13.75
CA LEU A 43 -4.45 6.31 -14.61
C LEU A 43 -3.28 7.12 -14.04
N SER A 44 -3.27 7.34 -12.72
CA SER A 44 -2.19 8.04 -12.03
C SER A 44 -0.87 7.28 -12.14
N LEU A 45 -0.90 5.96 -11.97
CA LEU A 45 0.28 5.11 -12.14
C LEU A 45 0.81 5.17 -13.58
N LYS A 46 -0.09 5.17 -14.57
CA LYS A 46 0.26 5.16 -16.00
C LYS A 46 0.78 6.49 -16.52
N HIS A 47 0.20 7.61 -16.06
CA HIS A 47 0.42 8.93 -16.66
C HIS A 47 1.14 9.93 -15.76
N VAL A 48 1.09 9.76 -14.43
CA VAL A 48 1.61 10.76 -13.49
C VAL A 48 2.85 10.23 -12.77
N ARG A 49 2.70 9.15 -12.00
CA ARG A 49 3.78 8.57 -11.20
C ARG A 49 3.44 7.11 -10.87
N PRO A 50 4.20 6.11 -11.37
CA PRO A 50 5.46 6.21 -12.09
C PRO A 50 5.44 6.93 -13.45
N GLY A 51 4.29 6.96 -14.13
CA GLY A 51 4.17 7.58 -15.45
C GLY A 51 4.76 6.70 -16.56
N ASN A 52 4.98 7.30 -17.74
CA ASN A 52 5.60 6.65 -18.90
C ASN A 52 4.95 5.34 -19.34
N GLY A 53 3.62 5.22 -19.20
CA GLY A 53 2.90 4.02 -19.59
C GLY A 53 3.08 2.85 -18.60
N PHE A 54 3.53 3.11 -17.37
CA PHE A 54 3.67 2.08 -16.35
C PHE A 54 2.33 1.41 -16.04
N GLU A 55 2.33 0.08 -16.03
CA GLU A 55 1.18 -0.73 -15.63
C GLU A 55 1.63 -1.76 -14.57
N PRO A 56 0.91 -1.87 -13.44
CA PRO A 56 1.21 -2.89 -12.44
C PRO A 56 0.93 -4.28 -13.01
N LYS A 57 1.88 -5.20 -12.85
CA LYS A 57 1.77 -6.60 -13.27
C LYS A 57 1.06 -7.48 -12.22
N PHE A 58 0.69 -6.89 -11.11
CA PHE A 58 0.11 -7.54 -9.94
C PHE A 58 -1.28 -6.95 -9.64
N GLN A 59 -2.06 -7.67 -8.85
CA GLN A 59 -3.44 -7.27 -8.56
C GLN A 59 -3.46 -6.07 -7.62
N LEU A 60 -4.11 -4.98 -8.06
CA LEU A 60 -4.54 -3.90 -7.19
C LEU A 60 -5.97 -4.18 -6.72
N LEU A 61 -6.16 -4.16 -5.41
CA LEU A 61 -7.46 -4.29 -4.77
C LEU A 61 -8.12 -2.91 -4.61
N GLU A 62 -9.33 -2.90 -4.08
CA GLU A 62 -10.03 -1.66 -3.74
C GLU A 62 -9.27 -0.91 -2.64
N LYS A 63 -9.36 0.42 -2.68
CA LYS A 63 -8.85 1.27 -1.61
C LYS A 63 -9.61 0.98 -0.32
N VAL A 64 -8.86 0.72 0.73
CA VAL A 64 -9.41 0.48 2.09
C VAL A 64 -8.65 1.32 3.11
N ASP A 65 -9.24 1.41 4.30
CA ASP A 65 -8.53 1.88 5.49
C ASP A 65 -7.81 0.71 6.16
N VAL A 66 -6.60 0.97 6.64
CA VAL A 66 -5.74 -0.04 7.29
C VAL A 66 -5.63 0.20 8.79
N ASN A 67 -6.01 1.40 9.26
CA ASN A 67 -5.97 1.85 10.65
C ASN A 67 -7.32 2.42 11.12
N GLY A 68 -7.48 2.51 12.44
CA GLY A 68 -8.70 3.00 13.07
C GLY A 68 -9.86 1.99 13.09
N LYS A 69 -11.02 2.46 13.55
CA LYS A 69 -12.24 1.65 13.75
C LYS A 69 -12.76 1.01 12.46
N ASP A 70 -12.53 1.66 11.32
CA ASP A 70 -13.01 1.25 10.00
C ASP A 70 -11.95 0.46 9.22
N ALA A 71 -10.86 0.04 9.88
CA ALA A 71 -9.80 -0.74 9.26
C ALA A 71 -10.35 -2.06 8.69
N HIS A 72 -9.92 -2.39 7.47
CA HIS A 72 -10.32 -3.64 6.84
C HIS A 72 -9.90 -4.85 7.70
N PRO A 73 -10.76 -5.88 7.89
CA PRO A 73 -10.50 -6.99 8.81
C PRO A 73 -9.17 -7.72 8.57
N LEU A 74 -8.73 -7.80 7.30
CA LEU A 74 -7.42 -8.34 6.94
C LEU A 74 -6.27 -7.58 7.62
N PHE A 75 -6.29 -6.25 7.61
CA PHE A 75 -5.23 -5.44 8.21
C PHE A 75 -5.28 -5.43 9.74
N VAL A 76 -6.47 -5.58 10.32
CA VAL A 76 -6.62 -5.83 11.77
C VAL A 76 -5.90 -7.13 12.14
N LEU A 77 -6.22 -8.23 11.45
CA LEU A 77 -5.60 -9.53 11.69
C LEU A 77 -4.08 -9.51 11.49
N LEU A 78 -3.60 -8.87 10.41
CA LEU A 78 -2.16 -8.79 10.12
C LEU A 78 -1.41 -8.04 11.23
N LYS A 79 -1.95 -6.91 11.71
CA LYS A 79 -1.35 -6.15 12.81
C LYS A 79 -1.42 -6.89 14.15
N GLU A 80 -2.45 -7.67 14.41
CA GLU A 80 -2.50 -8.51 15.61
C GLU A 80 -1.44 -9.62 15.59
N LYS A 81 -1.17 -10.20 14.41
CA LYS A 81 -0.16 -11.27 14.25
C LYS A 81 1.27 -10.72 14.18
N LEU A 82 1.45 -9.53 13.61
CA LEU A 82 2.71 -8.84 13.43
C LEU A 82 2.57 -7.41 13.99
N PRO A 83 2.65 -7.24 15.32
CA PRO A 83 2.37 -5.96 15.97
C PRO A 83 3.37 -4.86 15.65
N PHE A 84 4.59 -5.24 15.27
CA PHE A 84 5.68 -4.31 14.98
C PHE A 84 6.43 -4.71 13.71
N PRO A 85 6.90 -3.75 12.91
CA PRO A 85 7.85 -4.02 11.83
C PRO A 85 9.12 -4.67 12.39
N SER A 86 9.71 -5.60 11.63
CA SER A 86 10.89 -6.34 12.08
C SER A 86 12.17 -5.50 12.12
N ASP A 87 12.24 -4.46 11.29
CA ASP A 87 13.39 -3.58 11.10
C ASP A 87 13.34 -2.32 11.96
N ASP A 88 12.14 -1.83 12.30
CA ASP A 88 11.93 -0.73 13.25
C ASP A 88 10.66 -0.97 14.08
N PRO A 89 10.79 -1.48 15.33
CA PRO A 89 9.63 -1.80 16.15
C PRO A 89 9.09 -0.60 16.95
N SER A 90 9.74 0.56 16.90
CA SER A 90 9.49 1.67 17.84
C SER A 90 8.88 2.90 17.19
N SER A 91 9.20 3.16 15.92
CA SER A 91 8.68 4.33 15.21
C SER A 91 7.21 4.13 14.82
N LEU A 92 6.37 5.12 15.15
CA LEU A 92 4.97 5.16 14.70
C LEU A 92 4.76 6.25 13.65
N MET A 93 4.92 7.52 14.04
CA MET A 93 4.79 8.68 13.16
C MET A 93 5.57 9.85 13.73
N ASN A 94 6.37 10.54 12.92
CA ASN A 94 7.19 11.67 13.38
C ASN A 94 6.35 12.94 13.65
N ASP A 95 5.31 13.18 12.84
CA ASP A 95 4.38 14.29 13.03
C ASP A 95 3.00 13.73 13.41
N PRO A 96 2.55 13.90 14.67
CA PRO A 96 1.24 13.44 15.12
C PRO A 96 0.07 13.99 14.29
N LYS A 97 0.23 15.12 13.61
CA LYS A 97 -0.82 15.70 12.75
C LYS A 97 -1.13 14.84 11.52
N LEU A 98 -0.23 13.94 11.15
CA LEU A 98 -0.44 12.99 10.06
C LEU A 98 -1.25 11.76 10.47
N ILE A 99 -1.53 11.60 11.76
CA ILE A 99 -2.38 10.53 12.28
C ILE A 99 -3.85 10.98 12.12
N MET A 100 -4.50 10.44 11.09
CA MET A 100 -5.86 10.83 10.70
C MET A 100 -6.90 9.75 10.96
N TRP A 101 -6.58 8.78 11.81
CA TRP A 101 -7.44 7.66 12.15
C TRP A 101 -7.65 7.59 13.68
N SER A 102 -8.71 6.90 14.08
CA SER A 102 -9.03 6.65 15.49
C SER A 102 -9.73 5.30 15.65
N PRO A 103 -9.40 4.49 16.67
CA PRO A 103 -8.30 4.68 17.62
C PRO A 103 -6.92 4.56 16.93
N VAL A 104 -5.88 5.11 17.57
CA VAL A 104 -4.48 5.03 17.10
C VAL A 104 -3.87 3.69 17.47
#